data_AF-A0A1V5WEZ6-F1
#
_entry.id   AF-A0A1V5WEZ6-F1
#
_cell.length_a   1.000
_cell.length_b   1.000
_cell.length_c   1.000
_cell.angle_alpha   90.00
_cell.angle_beta   90.00
_cell.angle_gamma   90.00
#
_symmetry.space_group_name_H-M   'P 1'
#
loop_
_entity.id
_entity.type
_entity.pdbx_description
1 polymer ?
#
loop_
_entity_poly.entity_id
_entity_poly.type
_entity_poly.pdbx_seq_one_letter_code
_entity_poly.pdbx_strand_id
1 'polypeptide(L)'
;MSEQPESQETPQAPAGVIACLTSAFELLAQAPQLLLLPLVLDLFLWLGPRLAANPLVEPLLTAIKATAPTMAETQSLYQALTDYLTEFGQGFNLFALLSPGPLLGTPALMGGQLTLESPLGTRATISLPSASASLGWSIVLIIVGLSLTAVYLGQIGKHVLIYTEAPLPGPTTPLGLWGQLLRLMVILVFLGGGALMAVSTMISIIVLISQTLASLLTMLFISLGLFIGVHFIYTIPGMVQLRHAPLPAMQESVLLTRVEFAGVMQLLLLAVVFTQGLNFVWTLPEPSSWATLVGIGGHAIISTVLTLTLFIFYQERLAYLRVLQNAFARNAAHVTH
;
A
#
# COMPACT_ATOMS: atom_id res chain seq x y z
N MET A 1 42.03 41.83 -16.89
CA MET A 1 40.99 40.81 -17.08
C MET A 1 40.61 40.32 -15.70
N SER A 2 39.53 40.88 -15.16
CA SER A 2 38.95 40.50 -13.88
C SER A 2 38.09 39.27 -14.11
N GLU A 3 38.59 38.10 -13.70
CA GLU A 3 37.77 36.89 -13.59
C GLU A 3 36.65 37.16 -12.59
N GLN A 4 35.40 37.16 -13.07
CA GLN A 4 34.24 37.09 -12.20
C GLN A 4 34.29 35.72 -11.50
N PRO A 5 34.09 35.65 -10.17
CA PRO A 5 33.95 34.37 -9.51
C PRO A 5 32.70 33.69 -10.10
N GLU A 6 32.88 32.50 -10.67
CA GLU A 6 31.76 31.62 -11.03
C GLU A 6 30.83 31.56 -9.82
N SER A 7 29.61 32.05 -9.98
CA SER A 7 28.56 31.91 -8.97
C SER A 7 28.36 30.42 -8.75
N GLN A 8 28.85 29.90 -7.63
CA GLN A 8 28.53 28.56 -7.16
C GLN A 8 27.01 28.50 -7.01
N GLU A 9 26.31 27.99 -8.03
CA GLU A 9 24.88 27.69 -7.92
C GLU A 9 24.72 26.70 -6.77
N THR A 10 24.21 27.19 -5.65
CA THR A 10 23.84 26.33 -4.53
C THR A 10 22.75 25.39 -5.02
N PRO A 11 22.91 24.06 -4.83
CA PRO A 11 21.91 23.09 -5.26
C PRO A 11 20.53 23.49 -4.74
N GLN A 12 19.58 23.72 -5.65
CA GLN A 12 18.21 24.03 -5.25
C GLN A 12 17.65 22.88 -4.42
N ALA A 13 17.07 23.20 -3.27
CA ALA A 13 16.48 22.20 -2.39
C ALA A 13 15.38 21.41 -3.14
N PRO A 14 15.23 20.10 -2.88
CA PRO A 14 14.25 19.29 -3.57
C PRO A 14 12.82 19.75 -3.24
N ALA A 15 11.88 19.52 -4.14
CA ALA A 15 10.50 19.96 -3.93
C ALA A 15 9.89 19.41 -2.63
N GLY A 16 9.13 20.26 -1.94
CA GLY A 16 8.38 19.89 -0.73
C GLY A 16 7.17 18.98 -1.05
N VAL A 17 6.59 18.39 -0.02
CA VAL A 17 5.44 17.45 -0.15
C VAL A 17 4.25 18.10 -0.87
N ILE A 18 3.90 19.36 -0.53
CA ILE A 18 2.78 20.07 -1.15
C ILE A 18 3.05 20.35 -2.63
N ALA A 19 4.28 20.73 -3.00
CA ALA A 19 4.65 20.93 -4.39
C ALA A 19 4.55 19.61 -5.19
N CYS A 20 5.01 18.50 -4.61
CA CYS A 20 4.85 17.17 -5.21
C CYS A 20 3.38 16.79 -5.40
N LEU A 21 2.51 17.15 -4.45
CA LEU A 21 1.08 16.92 -4.52
C LEU A 21 0.43 17.73 -5.66
N THR A 22 0.77 19.01 -5.78
CA THR A 22 0.31 19.86 -6.89
C THR A 22 0.74 19.28 -8.24
N SER A 23 2.01 18.91 -8.38
CA SER A 23 2.53 18.26 -9.59
C SER A 23 1.81 16.94 -9.90
N ALA A 24 1.42 16.18 -8.87
CA ALA A 24 0.66 14.95 -9.06
C ALA A 24 -0.74 15.19 -9.64
N PHE A 25 -1.42 16.27 -9.23
CA PHE A 25 -2.69 16.67 -9.84
C PHE A 25 -2.52 17.14 -11.29
N GLU A 26 -1.48 17.94 -11.57
CA GLU A 26 -1.16 18.39 -12.93
C GLU A 26 -0.86 17.20 -13.85
N LEU A 27 -0.04 16.25 -13.38
CA LEU A 27 0.27 15.04 -14.14
C LEU A 27 -0.97 14.17 -14.35
N LEU A 28 -1.84 14.01 -13.35
CA LEU A 28 -3.09 13.28 -13.53
C LEU A 28 -4.02 13.94 -14.55
N ALA A 29 -4.08 15.28 -14.57
CA ALA A 29 -4.86 16.03 -15.56
C ALA A 29 -4.34 15.84 -16.99
N GLN A 30 -3.03 15.66 -17.17
CA GLN A 30 -2.40 15.34 -18.46
C GLN A 30 -2.57 13.86 -18.85
N ALA A 31 -2.76 12.97 -17.88
CA ALA A 31 -2.84 11.53 -18.09
C ALA A 31 -4.05 10.89 -17.37
N PRO A 32 -5.31 11.30 -17.68
CA PRO A 32 -6.50 10.81 -16.98
C PRO A 32 -6.73 9.31 -17.16
N GLN A 33 -6.13 8.69 -18.20
CA GLN A 33 -6.17 7.24 -18.41
C GLN A 33 -5.61 6.43 -17.22
N LEU A 34 -4.79 7.03 -16.34
CA LEU A 34 -4.27 6.37 -15.13
C LEU A 34 -5.39 5.94 -14.16
N LEU A 35 -6.57 6.57 -14.26
CA LEU A 35 -7.73 6.24 -13.45
C LEU A 35 -8.49 4.99 -13.92
N LEU A 36 -8.28 4.54 -15.17
CA LEU A 36 -9.09 3.48 -15.77
C LEU A 36 -9.01 2.17 -14.97
N LEU A 37 -7.80 1.75 -14.59
CA LEU A 37 -7.64 0.47 -13.91
C LEU A 37 -8.21 0.49 -12.47
N PRO A 38 -7.92 1.50 -11.62
CA PRO A 38 -8.62 1.66 -10.34
C PRO A 38 -10.15 1.68 -10.50
N LEU A 39 -10.69 2.47 -11.42
CA LEU A 39 -12.14 2.57 -11.64
C LEU A 39 -12.76 1.24 -12.06
N VAL A 40 -12.18 0.56 -13.04
CA VAL A 40 -12.69 -0.72 -13.53
C VAL A 40 -12.64 -1.79 -12.45
N LEU A 41 -11.55 -1.86 -11.68
CA LEU A 41 -11.43 -2.78 -10.56
C LEU A 41 -12.48 -2.50 -9.49
N ASP A 42 -12.69 -1.22 -9.14
CA ASP A 42 -13.63 -0.83 -8.11
C ASP A 42 -15.09 -1.08 -8.52
N LEU A 43 -15.44 -0.76 -9.78
CA LEU A 43 -16.73 -1.09 -10.38
C LEU A 43 -16.97 -2.60 -10.41
N PHE A 44 -15.94 -3.41 -10.70
CA PHE A 44 -16.04 -4.86 -10.62
C PHE A 44 -16.29 -5.35 -9.18
N LEU A 45 -15.60 -4.79 -8.19
CA LEU A 45 -15.81 -5.15 -6.79
C LEU A 45 -17.18 -4.68 -6.25
N TRP A 46 -17.72 -3.60 -6.80
CA TRP A 46 -19.01 -3.03 -6.44
C TRP A 46 -20.20 -3.75 -7.07
N LEU A 47 -20.20 -3.90 -8.40
CA LEU A 47 -21.34 -4.41 -9.18
C LEU A 47 -21.19 -5.89 -9.53
N GLY A 48 -19.97 -6.40 -9.52
CA GLY A 48 -19.67 -7.78 -9.86
C GLY A 48 -20.08 -8.79 -8.79
N PRO A 49 -19.90 -10.09 -9.08
CA PRO A 49 -20.17 -11.14 -8.13
C PRO A 49 -19.21 -11.06 -6.94
N ARG A 50 -19.62 -11.68 -5.84
CA ARG A 50 -18.82 -11.83 -4.64
C ARG A 50 -18.30 -13.25 -4.56
N LEU A 51 -17.03 -13.42 -4.22
CA LEU A 51 -16.48 -14.73 -3.90
C LEU A 51 -16.47 -14.88 -2.37
N ALA A 52 -17.17 -15.89 -1.87
CA ALA A 52 -17.45 -16.03 -0.44
C ALA A 52 -16.19 -16.26 0.39
N ALA A 53 -16.04 -15.49 1.47
CA ALA A 53 -14.98 -15.67 2.46
C ALA A 53 -15.38 -16.56 3.64
N ASN A 54 -16.69 -16.85 3.82
CA ASN A 54 -17.22 -17.66 4.92
C ASN A 54 -16.40 -18.93 5.22
N PRO A 55 -15.99 -19.75 4.23
CA PRO A 55 -15.29 -21.00 4.52
C PRO A 55 -13.93 -20.80 5.21
N LEU A 56 -13.32 -19.62 5.12
CA LEU A 56 -12.08 -19.29 5.86
C LEU A 56 -12.34 -18.95 7.32
N VAL A 57 -13.52 -18.40 7.62
CA VAL A 57 -13.82 -17.82 8.93
C VAL A 57 -14.60 -18.79 9.81
N GLU A 58 -15.45 -19.63 9.22
CA GLU A 58 -16.25 -20.62 9.95
C GLU A 58 -15.42 -21.53 10.86
N PRO A 59 -14.30 -22.15 10.41
CA PRO A 59 -13.49 -23.00 11.29
C PRO A 59 -12.90 -22.24 12.49
N LEU A 60 -12.51 -20.98 12.27
CA LEU A 60 -11.99 -20.11 13.31
C LEU A 60 -13.08 -19.75 14.32
N LEU A 61 -14.28 -19.38 13.84
CA LEU A 61 -15.44 -19.13 14.68
C LEU A 61 -15.81 -20.36 15.53
N THR A 62 -15.77 -21.56 14.96
CA THR A 62 -16.02 -22.80 15.70
C THR A 62 -14.98 -23.03 16.78
N ALA A 63 -13.69 -22.83 16.48
CA ALA A 63 -12.61 -22.98 17.45
C ALA A 63 -12.73 -21.96 18.61
N ILE A 64 -13.02 -20.70 18.28
CA ILE A 64 -13.24 -19.63 19.26
C ILE A 64 -14.47 -19.94 20.13
N LYS A 65 -15.57 -20.46 19.54
CA LYS A 65 -16.79 -20.91 20.24
C LYS A 65 -16.56 -22.08 21.18
N ALA A 66 -15.64 -22.98 20.85
CA ALA A 66 -15.28 -24.08 21.73
C ALA A 66 -14.51 -23.62 22.99
N THR A 67 -13.83 -22.47 22.95
CA THR A 67 -13.02 -21.93 24.06
C THR A 67 -13.66 -20.71 24.72
N ALA A 68 -14.99 -20.62 24.72
CA ALA A 68 -15.71 -19.47 25.27
C ALA A 68 -15.34 -19.24 26.75
N PRO A 69 -14.94 -18.00 27.14
CA PRO A 69 -14.54 -17.73 28.50
C PRO A 69 -15.74 -17.77 29.46
N THR A 70 -15.51 -18.22 30.70
CA THR A 70 -16.54 -18.31 31.74
C THR A 70 -16.65 -17.05 32.62
N MET A 71 -15.72 -16.12 32.47
CA MET A 71 -15.67 -14.88 33.27
C MET A 71 -16.43 -13.75 32.55
N ALA A 72 -17.26 -13.01 33.29
CA ALA A 72 -18.11 -11.97 32.72
C ALA A 72 -17.32 -10.82 32.05
N GLU A 73 -16.14 -10.46 32.58
CA GLU A 73 -15.31 -9.38 32.03
C GLU A 73 -14.74 -9.67 30.64
N THR A 74 -14.51 -10.94 30.29
CA THR A 74 -13.97 -11.34 28.98
C THR A 74 -15.04 -11.70 27.97
N GLN A 75 -16.29 -11.83 28.40
CA GLN A 75 -17.42 -12.25 27.56
C GLN A 75 -17.84 -11.17 26.55
N SER A 76 -17.74 -9.88 26.91
CA SER A 76 -18.05 -8.77 26.01
C SER A 76 -17.04 -8.65 24.85
N LEU A 77 -15.74 -8.75 25.16
CA LEU A 77 -14.66 -8.77 24.16
C LEU A 77 -14.80 -9.98 23.22
N TYR A 78 -15.12 -11.14 23.81
CA TYR A 78 -15.35 -12.36 23.07
C TYR A 78 -16.51 -12.22 22.08
N GLN A 79 -17.65 -11.66 22.53
CA GLN A 79 -18.81 -11.45 21.68
C GLN A 79 -18.52 -10.47 20.54
N ALA A 80 -17.85 -9.35 20.85
CA ALA A 80 -17.43 -8.39 19.83
C ALA A 80 -16.52 -9.03 18.76
N LEU A 81 -15.59 -9.91 19.15
CA LEU A 81 -14.76 -10.65 18.21
C LEU A 81 -15.57 -11.61 17.34
N THR A 82 -16.49 -12.38 17.92
CA THR A 82 -17.32 -13.33 17.16
C THR A 82 -18.28 -12.62 16.20
N ASP A 83 -18.83 -11.47 16.60
CA ASP A 83 -19.72 -10.67 15.77
C ASP A 83 -18.94 -10.09 14.59
N TYR A 84 -17.77 -9.50 14.85
CA TYR A 84 -16.88 -9.00 13.80
C TYR A 84 -16.46 -10.08 12.81
N LEU A 85 -16.05 -11.26 13.29
CA LEU A 85 -15.69 -12.37 12.41
C LEU A 85 -16.89 -12.88 11.60
N THR A 86 -18.08 -12.89 12.18
CA THR A 86 -19.31 -13.29 11.47
C THR A 86 -19.63 -12.30 10.35
N GLU A 87 -19.59 -10.99 10.66
CA GLU A 87 -19.80 -9.92 9.68
C GLU A 87 -18.72 -9.96 8.57
N PHE A 88 -17.46 -10.12 8.94
CA PHE A 88 -16.36 -10.25 7.99
C PHE A 88 -16.55 -11.48 7.08
N GLY A 89 -16.87 -12.64 7.65
CA GLY A 89 -17.10 -13.86 6.88
C GLY A 89 -18.19 -13.68 5.83
N GLN A 90 -19.34 -13.10 6.23
CA GLN A 90 -20.49 -12.88 5.36
C GLN A 90 -20.28 -11.74 4.36
N GLY A 91 -19.59 -10.68 4.77
CA GLY A 91 -19.45 -9.41 4.06
C GLY A 91 -18.20 -9.29 3.19
N PHE A 92 -17.12 -10.02 3.50
CA PHE A 92 -15.86 -9.89 2.77
C PHE A 92 -15.92 -10.59 1.41
N ASN A 93 -15.57 -9.85 0.36
CA ASN A 93 -15.47 -10.38 -0.99
C ASN A 93 -14.03 -10.80 -1.27
N LEU A 94 -13.75 -12.09 -1.46
CA LEU A 94 -12.38 -12.56 -1.75
C LEU A 94 -11.77 -11.92 -3.01
N PHE A 95 -12.59 -11.47 -3.97
CA PHE A 95 -12.09 -10.71 -5.12
C PHE A 95 -11.38 -9.41 -4.73
N ALA A 96 -11.60 -8.86 -3.53
CA ALA A 96 -10.84 -7.72 -3.01
C ALA A 96 -9.33 -7.98 -3.01
N LEU A 97 -8.89 -9.25 -2.95
CA LEU A 97 -7.48 -9.65 -3.03
C LEU A 97 -6.82 -9.35 -4.40
N LEU A 98 -7.60 -8.97 -5.43
CA LEU A 98 -7.08 -8.41 -6.68
C LEU A 98 -6.41 -7.04 -6.47
N SER A 99 -6.69 -6.37 -5.35
CA SER A 99 -5.95 -5.20 -4.86
C SER A 99 -5.11 -5.61 -3.65
N PRO A 100 -3.86 -6.11 -3.84
CA PRO A 100 -3.04 -6.60 -2.74
C PRO A 100 -2.51 -5.43 -1.89
N GLY A 101 -3.36 -4.87 -1.03
CA GLY A 101 -3.03 -3.94 0.04
C GLY A 101 -2.73 -2.49 -0.37
N PRO A 102 -2.77 -1.54 0.59
CA PRO A 102 -2.71 -0.10 0.33
C PRO A 102 -1.37 0.39 -0.24
N LEU A 103 -0.29 -0.38 -0.13
CA LEU A 103 1.04 -0.02 -0.64
C LEU A 103 1.42 -0.77 -1.93
N LEU A 104 0.92 -1.99 -2.12
CA LEU A 104 1.28 -2.89 -3.24
C LEU A 104 0.13 -3.03 -4.26
N GLY A 105 -1.03 -2.42 -4.04
CA GLY A 105 -2.25 -2.67 -4.80
C GLY A 105 -2.64 -1.53 -5.74
N THR A 106 -3.38 -1.90 -6.79
CA THR A 106 -4.23 -0.94 -7.52
C THR A 106 -5.32 -0.45 -6.55
N PRO A 107 -5.48 0.86 -6.30
CA PRO A 107 -6.47 1.34 -5.33
C PRO A 107 -7.90 0.90 -5.68
N ALA A 108 -8.66 0.45 -4.68
CA ALA A 108 -10.10 0.18 -4.80
C ALA A 108 -10.83 0.45 -3.48
N LEU A 109 -11.90 1.24 -3.51
CA LEU A 109 -12.68 1.61 -2.33
C LEU A 109 -13.52 0.42 -1.83
N MET A 110 -14.12 -0.30 -2.76
CA MET A 110 -15.08 -1.37 -2.53
C MET A 110 -14.41 -2.66 -2.07
N GLY A 111 -13.08 -2.77 -2.25
CA GLY A 111 -12.30 -3.87 -1.67
C GLY A 111 -12.31 -3.89 -0.14
N GLY A 112 -12.54 -2.75 0.52
CA GLY A 112 -12.66 -2.65 1.97
C GLY A 112 -14.09 -2.71 2.50
N GLN A 113 -15.10 -2.78 1.63
CA GLN A 113 -16.51 -2.64 2.01
C GLN A 113 -17.19 -4.00 2.22
N LEU A 114 -17.69 -4.26 3.43
CA LEU A 114 -18.40 -5.48 3.81
C LEU A 114 -19.86 -5.46 3.39
N THR A 115 -20.08 -5.43 2.07
CA THR A 115 -21.38 -5.09 1.50
C THR A 115 -21.99 -6.32 0.82
N LEU A 116 -23.32 -6.48 0.94
CA LEU A 116 -24.08 -7.58 0.33
C LEU A 116 -24.92 -7.12 -0.87
N GLU A 117 -25.33 -5.86 -0.84
CA GLU A 117 -26.17 -5.23 -1.87
C GLU A 117 -25.34 -4.44 -2.88
N SER A 118 -25.97 -4.14 -4.00
CA SER A 118 -25.54 -3.19 -5.04
C SER A 118 -26.78 -2.44 -5.56
N PRO A 119 -26.65 -1.41 -6.41
CA PRO A 119 -27.82 -0.77 -7.02
C PRO A 119 -28.63 -1.69 -7.94
N LEU A 120 -28.07 -2.84 -8.30
CA LEU A 120 -28.76 -3.88 -9.06
C LEU A 120 -29.51 -4.88 -8.16
N GLY A 121 -29.50 -4.66 -6.84
CA GLY A 121 -30.04 -5.56 -5.81
C GLY A 121 -28.96 -6.42 -5.15
N THR A 122 -29.39 -7.57 -4.62
CA THR A 122 -28.54 -8.52 -3.91
C THR A 122 -27.44 -9.03 -4.84
N ARG A 123 -26.18 -8.97 -4.40
CA ARG A 123 -25.07 -9.46 -5.23
C ARG A 123 -25.02 -10.97 -5.27
N ALA A 124 -24.83 -11.49 -6.48
CA ALA A 124 -24.54 -12.91 -6.69
C ALA A 124 -23.30 -13.32 -5.88
N THR A 125 -23.45 -14.35 -5.05
CA THR A 125 -22.37 -14.87 -4.21
C THR A 125 -21.96 -16.25 -4.72
N ILE A 126 -20.70 -16.37 -5.10
CA ILE A 126 -20.06 -17.61 -5.50
C ILE A 126 -19.53 -18.29 -4.24
N SER A 127 -20.24 -19.33 -3.81
CA SER A 127 -19.85 -20.13 -2.65
C SER A 127 -18.68 -21.04 -2.98
N LEU A 128 -17.78 -21.20 -2.02
CA LEU A 128 -16.64 -22.11 -2.12
C LEU A 128 -16.87 -23.34 -1.22
N PRO A 129 -16.45 -24.54 -1.65
CA PRO A 129 -16.81 -25.78 -0.96
C PRO A 129 -16.05 -26.02 0.35
N SER A 130 -14.94 -25.31 0.59
CA SER A 130 -14.09 -25.54 1.76
C SER A 130 -13.10 -24.39 2.00
N ALA A 131 -12.55 -24.33 3.21
CA ALA A 131 -11.48 -23.41 3.58
C ALA A 131 -10.25 -23.54 2.67
N SER A 132 -9.88 -24.76 2.27
CA SER A 132 -8.73 -24.99 1.39
C SER A 132 -8.97 -24.46 -0.02
N ALA A 133 -10.18 -24.60 -0.55
CA ALA A 133 -10.56 -24.00 -1.82
C ALA A 133 -10.49 -22.46 -1.75
N SER A 134 -10.97 -21.86 -0.65
CA SER A 134 -10.83 -20.42 -0.42
C SER A 134 -9.38 -19.97 -0.31
N LEU A 135 -8.52 -20.71 0.39
CA LEU A 135 -7.08 -20.40 0.44
C LEU A 135 -6.42 -20.51 -0.94
N GLY A 136 -6.75 -21.54 -1.71
CA GLY A 136 -6.25 -21.71 -3.08
C GLY A 136 -6.66 -20.53 -3.99
N TRP A 137 -7.93 -20.12 -3.93
CA TRP A 137 -8.41 -18.95 -4.67
C TRP A 137 -7.77 -17.66 -4.19
N SER A 138 -7.55 -17.46 -2.89
CA SER A 138 -6.84 -16.31 -2.37
C SER A 138 -5.44 -16.18 -2.98
N ILE A 139 -4.69 -17.29 -3.08
CA ILE A 139 -3.35 -17.29 -3.70
C ILE A 139 -3.44 -16.89 -5.17
N VAL A 140 -4.37 -17.48 -5.92
CA VAL A 140 -4.57 -17.15 -7.35
C VAL A 140 -4.93 -15.68 -7.53
N LEU A 141 -5.87 -15.16 -6.73
CA LEU A 141 -6.33 -13.78 -6.80
C LEU A 141 -5.22 -12.79 -6.45
N ILE A 142 -4.37 -13.09 -5.48
CA ILE A 142 -3.19 -12.27 -5.17
C ILE A 142 -2.22 -12.25 -6.36
N ILE A 143 -1.91 -13.41 -6.96
CA ILE A 143 -0.99 -13.49 -8.10
C ILE A 143 -1.54 -12.69 -9.31
N VAL A 144 -2.84 -12.79 -9.56
CA VAL A 144 -3.53 -12.01 -10.59
C VAL A 144 -3.55 -10.52 -10.23
N GLY A 145 -3.84 -10.18 -8.97
CA GLY A 145 -3.83 -8.80 -8.48
C GLY A 145 -2.48 -8.12 -8.63
N LEU A 146 -1.38 -8.85 -8.38
CA LEU A 146 -0.02 -8.36 -8.64
C LEU A 146 0.22 -8.05 -10.12
N SER A 147 -0.46 -8.73 -11.05
CA SER A 147 -0.36 -8.40 -12.48
C SER A 147 -1.08 -7.09 -12.82
N LEU A 148 -2.25 -6.84 -12.20
CA LEU A 148 -2.96 -5.57 -12.31
C LEU A 148 -2.11 -4.44 -11.73
N THR A 149 -1.56 -4.64 -10.53
CA THR A 149 -0.60 -3.72 -9.90
C THR A 149 0.59 -3.44 -10.82
N ALA A 150 1.20 -4.46 -11.44
CA ALA A 150 2.35 -4.25 -12.31
C ALA A 150 2.02 -3.35 -13.51
N VAL A 151 0.82 -3.52 -14.09
CA VAL A 151 0.34 -2.64 -15.16
C VAL A 151 0.10 -1.24 -14.64
N TYR A 152 -0.62 -1.08 -13.52
CA TYR A 152 -0.91 0.21 -12.89
C TYR A 152 0.38 0.98 -12.56
N LEU A 153 1.26 0.39 -11.74
CA LEU A 153 2.51 1.01 -11.30
C LEU A 153 3.48 1.23 -12.46
N GLY A 154 3.49 0.35 -13.46
CA GLY A 154 4.27 0.54 -14.68
C GLY A 154 3.87 1.81 -15.44
N GLN A 155 2.56 2.09 -15.55
CA GLN A 155 2.05 3.32 -16.16
C GLN A 155 2.34 4.55 -15.30
N ILE A 156 2.12 4.46 -13.99
CA ILE A 156 2.46 5.54 -13.03
C ILE A 156 3.94 5.91 -13.16
N GLY A 157 4.84 4.94 -13.03
CA GLY A 157 6.28 5.17 -13.11
C GLY A 157 6.70 5.78 -14.45
N LYS A 158 6.16 5.28 -15.57
CA LYS A 158 6.43 5.84 -16.90
C LYS A 158 6.05 7.31 -16.99
N HIS A 159 4.84 7.68 -16.56
CA HIS A 159 4.37 9.07 -16.65
C HIS A 159 5.15 9.98 -15.70
N VAL A 160 5.50 9.51 -14.50
CA VAL A 160 6.33 10.28 -13.57
C VAL A 160 7.73 10.51 -14.16
N LEU A 161 8.39 9.50 -14.74
CA LEU A 161 9.70 9.67 -15.37
C LEU A 161 9.69 10.70 -16.50
N ILE A 162 8.65 10.68 -17.34
CA ILE A 162 8.47 11.64 -18.43
C ILE A 162 8.24 13.04 -17.86
N TYR A 163 7.37 13.16 -16.87
CA TYR A 163 7.00 14.43 -16.25
C TYR A 163 8.16 15.10 -15.51
N THR A 164 8.96 14.32 -14.76
CA THR A 164 10.12 14.84 -14.02
C THR A 164 11.40 14.89 -14.87
N GLU A 165 11.30 14.65 -16.18
CA GLU A 165 12.43 14.59 -17.12
C GLU A 165 13.59 13.68 -16.64
N ALA A 166 13.25 12.63 -15.89
CA ALA A 166 14.24 11.73 -15.32
C ALA A 166 14.77 10.77 -16.39
N PRO A 167 16.05 10.37 -16.32
CA PRO A 167 16.62 9.45 -17.29
C PRO A 167 15.86 8.11 -17.25
N LEU A 168 15.29 7.73 -18.41
CA LEU A 168 14.52 6.49 -18.56
C LEU A 168 15.47 5.29 -18.38
N PRO A 169 15.33 4.50 -17.30
CA PRO A 169 16.21 3.37 -17.06
C PRO A 169 15.73 2.18 -17.89
N GLY A 170 16.15 2.12 -19.16
CA GLY A 170 15.92 1.01 -20.08
C GLY A 170 14.45 0.58 -20.26
N PRO A 171 14.18 -0.44 -21.10
CA PRO A 171 12.85 -1.01 -21.22
C PRO A 171 12.56 -1.91 -20.01
N THR A 172 11.43 -1.69 -19.34
CA THR A 172 10.83 -2.71 -18.48
C THR A 172 9.45 -3.06 -18.97
N THR A 173 9.22 -4.35 -19.17
CA THR A 173 7.91 -4.87 -19.52
C THR A 173 7.06 -5.03 -18.25
N PRO A 174 5.72 -4.93 -18.36
CA PRO A 174 4.82 -5.25 -17.24
C PRO A 174 5.09 -6.64 -16.64
N LEU A 175 5.48 -7.60 -17.47
CA LEU A 175 5.85 -8.95 -17.03
C LEU A 175 7.10 -8.97 -16.15
N GLY A 176 8.11 -8.15 -16.49
CA GLY A 176 9.32 -8.00 -15.68
C GLY A 176 9.02 -7.44 -14.29
N LEU A 177 8.21 -6.38 -14.23
CA LEU A 177 7.78 -5.78 -12.96
C LEU A 177 6.91 -6.74 -12.14
N TRP A 178 5.99 -7.47 -12.78
CA TRP A 178 5.20 -8.51 -12.12
C TRP A 178 6.08 -9.57 -11.44
N GLY A 179 7.11 -10.07 -12.13
CA GLY A 179 8.05 -11.03 -11.56
C GLY A 179 8.90 -10.46 -10.41
N GLN A 180 9.16 -9.15 -10.39
CA GLN A 180 9.82 -8.49 -9.26
C GLN A 180 8.86 -8.29 -8.07
N LEU A 181 7.60 -7.91 -8.33
CA LEU A 181 6.56 -7.78 -7.31
C LEU A 181 6.25 -9.14 -6.65
N LEU A 182 6.22 -10.22 -7.43
CA LEU A 182 6.07 -11.57 -6.90
C LEU A 182 7.23 -11.95 -5.98
N ARG A 183 8.48 -11.63 -6.37
CA ARG A 183 9.66 -11.83 -5.51
C ARG A 183 9.58 -11.00 -4.23
N LEU A 184 9.17 -9.73 -4.32
CA LEU A 184 8.95 -8.89 -3.15
C LEU A 184 7.88 -9.49 -2.23
N MET A 185 6.75 -9.92 -2.79
CA MET A 185 5.66 -10.55 -2.02
C MET A 185 6.17 -11.78 -1.29
N VAL A 186 6.91 -12.67 -1.96
CA VAL A 186 7.51 -13.86 -1.34
C VAL A 186 8.44 -13.45 -0.19
N ILE A 187 9.34 -12.48 -0.40
CA ILE A 187 10.22 -11.95 0.66
C ILE A 187 9.40 -11.44 1.85
N LEU A 188 8.35 -10.66 1.61
CA LEU A 188 7.50 -10.10 2.67
C LEU A 188 6.67 -11.17 3.39
N VAL A 189 6.18 -12.20 2.71
CA VAL A 189 5.52 -13.35 3.36
C VAL A 189 6.49 -14.09 4.26
N PHE A 190 7.70 -14.39 3.77
CA PHE A 190 8.69 -15.12 4.57
C PHE A 190 9.16 -14.29 5.78
N LEU A 191 9.51 -13.02 5.58
CA LEU A 191 9.96 -12.15 6.66
C LEU A 191 8.82 -11.81 7.64
N GLY A 192 7.70 -11.31 7.12
CA GLY A 192 6.56 -10.88 7.92
C GLY A 192 5.82 -12.04 8.56
N GLY A 193 5.58 -13.12 7.83
CA GLY A 193 4.94 -14.34 8.34
C GLY A 193 5.81 -15.04 9.38
N GLY A 194 7.12 -15.19 9.11
CA GLY A 194 8.06 -15.74 10.09
C GLY A 194 8.13 -14.91 11.38
N ALA A 195 8.21 -13.58 11.25
CA ALA A 195 8.18 -12.67 12.39
C ALA A 195 6.85 -12.76 13.16
N LEU A 196 5.71 -12.77 12.46
CA LEU A 196 4.39 -12.87 13.08
C LEU A 196 4.23 -14.18 13.86
N MET A 197 4.67 -15.31 13.31
CA MET A 197 4.63 -16.61 13.99
C MET A 197 5.53 -16.63 15.24
N ALA A 198 6.74 -16.07 15.15
CA ALA A 198 7.65 -15.98 16.29
C ALA A 198 7.06 -15.10 17.41
N VAL A 199 6.54 -13.92 17.03
CA VAL A 199 5.91 -12.96 17.95
C VAL A 199 4.65 -13.55 18.58
N SER A 200 3.77 -14.21 17.82
CA SER A 200 2.55 -14.81 18.35
C SER A 200 2.84 -15.92 19.36
N THR A 201 3.87 -16.74 19.09
CA THR A 201 4.32 -17.79 20.02
C THR A 201 4.87 -17.17 21.31
N MET A 202 5.69 -16.14 21.18
CA MET A 202 6.26 -15.43 22.33
C MET A 202 5.16 -14.75 23.18
N ILE A 203 4.21 -14.07 22.55
CA ILE A 203 3.08 -13.44 23.23
C ILE A 203 2.24 -14.50 23.96
N SER A 204 1.94 -15.63 23.31
CA SER A 204 1.14 -16.70 23.92
C SER A 204 1.76 -17.25 25.20
N ILE A 205 3.09 -17.39 25.25
CA ILE A 205 3.81 -17.80 26.46
C ILE A 205 3.74 -16.72 27.55
N ILE A 206 3.89 -15.44 27.17
CA ILE A 206 3.91 -14.33 28.12
C ILE A 206 2.53 -14.06 28.72
N VAL A 207 1.46 -14.27 27.95
CA VAL A 207 0.07 -14.21 28.45
C VAL A 207 -0.12 -15.12 29.66
N LEU A 208 0.50 -16.30 29.69
CA LEU A 208 0.41 -17.23 30.83
C LEU A 208 1.06 -16.68 32.11
N ILE A 209 1.98 -15.72 31.99
CA ILE A 209 2.69 -15.10 33.11
C ILE A 209 1.99 -13.80 33.53
N SER A 210 1.71 -12.93 32.56
CA SER A 210 1.10 -11.62 32.80
C SER A 210 0.42 -11.08 31.54
N GLN A 211 -0.89 -10.84 31.63
CA GLN A 211 -1.67 -10.24 30.55
C GLN A 211 -1.20 -8.82 30.20
N THR A 212 -0.80 -8.03 31.21
CA THR A 212 -0.30 -6.65 31.00
C THR A 212 1.02 -6.64 30.25
N LEU A 213 1.92 -7.58 30.54
CA LEU A 213 3.20 -7.65 29.82
C LEU A 213 2.98 -8.09 28.36
N ALA A 214 2.06 -9.00 28.11
CA ALA A 214 1.70 -9.43 26.77
C ALA A 214 1.10 -8.29 25.93
N SER A 215 0.24 -7.45 26.52
CA SER A 215 -0.35 -6.30 25.81
C SER A 215 0.70 -5.23 25.46
N LEU A 216 1.62 -4.92 26.39
CA LEU A 216 2.75 -4.02 26.14
C LEU A 216 3.65 -4.52 25.01
N LEU A 217 3.97 -5.81 24.99
CA LEU A 217 4.77 -6.39 23.91
C LEU A 217 4.03 -6.37 22.57
N THR A 218 2.72 -6.66 22.58
CA THR A 218 1.89 -6.56 21.37
C THR A 218 1.94 -5.14 20.80
N MET A 219 1.78 -4.12 21.64
CA MET A 219 1.90 -2.71 21.24
C MET A 219 3.30 -2.38 20.70
N LEU A 220 4.36 -2.89 21.33
CA LEU A 220 5.74 -2.71 20.85
C LEU A 220 5.94 -3.32 19.46
N PHE A 221 5.45 -4.54 19.21
CA PHE A 221 5.59 -5.19 17.89
C PHE A 221 4.75 -4.51 16.81
N ILE A 222 3.56 -4.02 17.14
CA ILE A 222 2.76 -3.20 16.21
C ILE A 222 3.54 -1.93 15.85
N SER A 223 4.09 -1.23 16.84
CA SER A 223 4.91 -0.04 16.64
C SER A 223 6.15 -0.33 15.78
N LEU A 224 6.84 -1.44 16.04
CA LEU A 224 7.99 -1.88 15.25
C LEU A 224 7.59 -2.22 13.80
N GLY A 225 6.45 -2.88 13.61
CA GLY A 225 5.90 -3.18 12.29
C GLY A 225 5.60 -1.91 11.49
N LEU A 226 4.96 -0.92 12.12
CA LEU A 226 4.73 0.40 11.52
C LEU A 226 6.05 1.11 11.19
N PHE A 227 7.02 1.09 12.11
CA PHE A 227 8.35 1.65 11.89
C PHE A 227 9.06 1.02 10.70
N ILE A 228 9.02 -0.31 10.56
CA ILE A 228 9.56 -1.03 9.39
C ILE A 228 8.81 -0.64 8.12
N GLY A 229 7.48 -0.57 8.17
CA GLY A 229 6.64 -0.16 7.05
C GLY A 229 7.01 1.22 6.50
N VAL A 230 7.22 2.19 7.40
CA VAL A 230 7.71 3.54 7.06
C VAL A 230 9.05 3.48 6.32
N HIS A 231 9.98 2.64 6.76
CA HIS A 231 11.30 2.52 6.14
C HIS A 231 11.27 1.84 4.78
N PHE A 232 10.23 1.05 4.49
CA PHE A 232 10.06 0.37 3.20
C PHE A 232 9.14 1.10 2.23
N ILE A 233 8.67 2.30 2.56
CA ILE A 233 7.74 3.10 1.74
C ILE A 233 8.24 3.34 0.30
N TYR A 234 9.55 3.48 0.10
CA TYR A 234 10.15 3.72 -1.22
C TYR A 234 10.62 2.45 -1.93
N THR A 235 10.36 1.25 -1.38
CA THR A 235 10.76 -0.01 -2.01
C THR A 235 10.15 -0.13 -3.41
N ILE A 236 8.85 0.15 -3.54
CA ILE A 236 8.14 0.08 -4.81
C ILE A 236 8.58 1.19 -5.76
N PRO A 237 8.62 2.48 -5.34
CA PRO A 237 9.25 3.53 -6.13
C PRO A 237 10.65 3.17 -6.63
N GLY A 238 11.53 2.57 -5.81
CA GLY A 238 12.86 2.14 -6.25
C GLY A 238 12.83 1.02 -7.29
N MET A 239 11.98 0.01 -7.11
CA MET A 239 11.80 -1.06 -8.09
C MET A 239 11.25 -0.53 -9.42
N VAL A 240 10.28 0.39 -9.37
CA VAL A 240 9.64 0.91 -10.57
C VAL A 240 10.49 1.99 -11.23
N GLN A 241 11.10 2.90 -10.49
CA GLN A 241 11.81 4.05 -11.05
C GLN A 241 13.25 3.74 -11.39
N LEU A 242 13.95 2.92 -10.60
CA LEU A 242 15.36 2.56 -10.83
C LEU A 242 15.54 1.15 -11.42
N ARG A 243 14.45 0.37 -11.51
CA ARG A 243 14.44 -1.02 -11.99
C ARG A 243 15.25 -1.98 -11.12
N HIS A 244 15.49 -1.58 -9.87
CA HIS A 244 16.21 -2.38 -8.90
C HIS A 244 15.44 -3.65 -8.54
N ALA A 245 16.18 -4.71 -8.25
CA ALA A 245 15.61 -5.88 -7.61
C ALA A 245 15.06 -5.52 -6.22
N PRO A 246 14.14 -6.32 -5.64
CA PRO A 246 13.50 -5.98 -4.36
C PRO A 246 14.47 -5.66 -3.22
N LEU A 247 15.52 -6.47 -3.03
CA LEU A 247 16.44 -6.28 -1.90
C LEU A 247 17.25 -4.97 -1.97
N PRO A 248 17.92 -4.63 -3.09
CA PRO A 248 18.53 -3.31 -3.24
C PRO A 248 17.54 -2.15 -3.06
N ALA A 249 16.32 -2.27 -3.61
CA ALA A 249 15.30 -1.23 -3.46
C ALA A 249 14.86 -1.04 -1.99
N MET A 250 14.77 -2.12 -1.20
CA MET A 250 14.50 -2.04 0.24
C MET A 250 15.64 -1.34 0.98
N GLN A 251 16.90 -1.64 0.64
CA GLN A 251 18.06 -1.00 1.26
C GLN A 251 18.10 0.50 0.96
N GLU A 252 17.86 0.90 -0.28
CA GLU A 252 17.77 2.30 -0.68
C GLU A 252 16.60 3.01 -0.02
N SER A 253 15.45 2.34 0.11
CA SER A 253 14.31 2.88 0.83
C SER A 253 14.69 3.21 2.28
N VAL A 254 15.38 2.30 2.98
CA VAL A 254 15.85 2.54 4.36
C VAL A 254 16.81 3.72 4.42
N LEU A 255 17.77 3.80 3.50
CA LEU A 255 18.75 4.89 3.48
C LEU A 255 18.06 6.23 3.21
N LEU A 256 17.19 6.30 2.21
CA LEU A 256 16.50 7.52 1.85
C LEU A 256 15.55 7.99 2.95
N THR A 257 14.79 7.08 3.56
CA THR A 257 13.89 7.41 4.67
C THR A 257 14.64 7.92 5.90
N ARG A 258 15.87 7.45 6.14
CA ARG A 258 16.70 7.93 7.25
C ARG A 258 17.22 9.34 7.01
N VAL A 259 17.63 9.66 5.78
CA VAL A 259 18.12 10.99 5.42
C VAL A 259 16.97 12.00 5.36
N GLU A 260 15.83 11.61 4.80
CA GLU A 260 14.67 12.46 4.55
C GLU A 260 13.51 12.19 5.53
N PHE A 261 13.81 11.82 6.78
CA PHE A 261 12.80 11.36 7.74
C PHE A 261 11.66 12.36 7.93
N ALA A 262 11.97 13.65 8.09
CA ALA A 262 10.96 14.70 8.26
C ALA A 262 10.03 14.82 7.04
N GLY A 263 10.60 14.77 5.82
CA GLY A 263 9.83 14.82 4.58
C GLY A 263 8.93 13.60 4.40
N VAL A 264 9.44 12.40 4.74
CA VAL A 264 8.66 11.15 4.72
C VAL A 264 7.50 11.21 5.72
N MET A 265 7.74 11.73 6.93
CA MET A 265 6.69 11.89 7.94
C MET A 265 5.62 12.87 7.49
N GLN A 266 6.00 13.98 6.85
CA GLN A 266 5.04 14.94 6.28
C GLN A 266 4.21 14.31 5.16
N LEU A 267 4.86 13.56 4.25
CA LEU A 267 4.18 12.84 3.16
C LEU A 267 3.21 11.81 3.72
N LEU A 268 3.63 11.02 4.71
CA LEU A 268 2.78 10.01 5.36
C LEU A 268 1.62 10.64 6.11
N LEU A 269 1.86 11.72 6.86
CA LEU A 269 0.80 12.44 7.56
C LEU A 269 -0.25 12.93 6.56
N LEU A 270 0.19 13.56 5.46
CA LEU A 270 -0.71 14.03 4.42
C LEU A 270 -1.49 12.86 3.80
N ALA A 271 -0.80 11.77 3.42
CA ALA A 271 -1.42 10.61 2.83
C ALA A 271 -2.46 9.96 3.76
N VAL A 272 -2.16 9.85 5.06
CA VAL A 272 -3.09 9.30 6.06
C VAL A 272 -4.29 10.21 6.24
N VAL A 273 -4.09 11.53 6.39
CA VAL A 273 -5.19 12.49 6.54
C VAL A 273 -6.12 12.47 5.33
N PHE A 274 -5.55 12.45 4.11
CA PHE A 274 -6.35 12.43 2.88
C PHE A 274 -7.05 11.09 2.70
N THR A 275 -6.35 9.97 2.90
CA THR A 275 -6.94 8.64 2.74
C THR A 275 -8.05 8.42 3.75
N GLN A 276 -7.81 8.66 5.04
CA GLN A 276 -8.82 8.43 6.08
C GLN A 276 -9.98 9.44 5.99
N GLY A 277 -9.66 10.73 5.84
CA GLY A 277 -10.65 11.80 5.79
C GLY A 277 -11.55 11.70 4.57
N LEU A 278 -10.97 11.44 3.39
CA LEU A 278 -11.75 11.37 2.16
C LEU A 278 -12.42 10.01 1.99
N ASN A 279 -11.83 8.90 2.45
CA ASN A 279 -12.54 7.62 2.46
C ASN A 279 -13.82 7.70 3.29
N PHE A 280 -13.80 8.35 4.46
CA PHE A 280 -15.02 8.58 5.24
C PHE A 280 -16.13 9.22 4.40
N VAL A 281 -15.79 10.27 3.63
CA VAL A 281 -16.75 10.97 2.76
C VAL A 281 -17.21 10.09 1.60
N TRP A 282 -16.29 9.38 0.95
CA TRP A 282 -16.57 8.53 -0.21
C TRP A 282 -17.40 7.30 0.12
N THR A 283 -17.49 6.94 1.40
CA THR A 283 -18.29 5.81 1.89
C THR A 283 -19.62 6.23 2.53
N LEU A 284 -19.95 7.52 2.55
CA LEU A 284 -21.26 7.99 3.01
C LEU A 284 -22.43 7.48 2.16
N PRO A 285 -22.33 7.40 0.82
CA PRO A 285 -23.41 6.84 0.02
C PRO A 285 -23.65 5.36 0.36
N GLU A 286 -24.92 4.98 0.53
CA GLU A 286 -25.28 3.58 0.70
C GLU A 286 -24.79 2.74 -0.50
N PRO A 287 -24.19 1.56 -0.28
CA PRO A 287 -23.67 0.71 -1.37
C PRO A 287 -24.71 0.27 -2.40
N SER A 288 -26.00 0.27 -2.03
CA SER A 288 -27.15 0.01 -2.88
C SER A 288 -27.56 1.21 -3.74
N SER A 289 -26.91 2.38 -3.60
CA SER A 289 -27.25 3.61 -4.29
C SER A 289 -26.27 3.91 -5.42
N TRP A 290 -26.77 4.43 -6.54
CA TRP A 290 -25.92 4.94 -7.62
C TRP A 290 -25.03 6.12 -7.20
N ALA A 291 -25.33 6.77 -6.06
CA ALA A 291 -24.47 7.80 -5.48
C ALA A 291 -23.06 7.27 -5.13
N THR A 292 -22.89 5.95 -4.91
CA THR A 292 -21.57 5.33 -4.68
C THR A 292 -20.62 5.50 -5.87
N LEU A 293 -21.11 5.74 -7.10
CA LEU A 293 -20.26 6.07 -8.25
C LEU A 293 -19.39 7.32 -8.00
N VAL A 294 -19.95 8.32 -7.32
CA VAL A 294 -19.20 9.54 -6.96
C VAL A 294 -18.08 9.21 -5.98
N GLY A 295 -18.36 8.34 -5.00
CA GLY A 295 -17.37 7.85 -4.05
C GLY A 295 -16.24 7.06 -4.73
N ILE A 296 -16.59 6.15 -5.64
CA ILE A 296 -15.62 5.38 -6.44
C ILE A 296 -14.74 6.32 -7.27
N GLY A 297 -15.33 7.29 -7.96
CA GLY A 297 -14.61 8.27 -8.77
C GLY A 297 -13.65 9.14 -7.93
N GLY A 298 -14.16 9.70 -6.83
CA GLY A 298 -13.37 10.52 -5.91
C GLY A 298 -12.21 9.74 -5.29
N HIS A 299 -12.45 8.51 -4.85
CA HIS A 299 -11.41 7.63 -4.31
C HIS A 299 -10.33 7.30 -5.36
N ALA A 300 -10.73 6.93 -6.58
CA ALA A 300 -9.79 6.62 -7.65
C ALA A 300 -8.87 7.82 -7.96
N ILE A 301 -9.40 9.04 -7.99
CA ILE A 301 -8.62 10.27 -8.20
C ILE A 301 -7.61 10.46 -7.07
N ILE A 302 -8.08 10.51 -5.82
CA ILE A 302 -7.22 10.82 -4.67
C ILE A 302 -6.14 9.76 -4.47
N SER A 303 -6.49 8.49 -4.52
CA SER A 303 -5.50 7.41 -4.33
C SER A 303 -4.47 7.38 -5.47
N THR A 304 -4.86 7.71 -6.70
CA THR A 304 -3.92 7.85 -7.82
C THR A 304 -3.00 9.05 -7.63
N VAL A 305 -3.53 10.21 -7.22
CA VAL A 305 -2.75 11.41 -6.92
C VAL A 305 -1.75 11.17 -5.79
N LEU A 306 -2.14 10.49 -4.71
CA LEU A 306 -1.23 10.16 -3.61
C LEU A 306 -0.13 9.20 -4.07
N THR A 307 -0.45 8.24 -4.94
CA THR A 307 0.54 7.33 -5.55
C THR A 307 1.53 8.13 -6.41
N LEU A 308 1.05 9.03 -7.27
CA LEU A 308 1.87 9.91 -8.09
C LEU A 308 2.75 10.82 -7.22
N THR A 309 2.19 11.37 -6.14
CA THR A 309 2.90 12.24 -5.18
C THR A 309 4.08 11.49 -4.55
N LEU A 310 3.88 10.25 -4.11
CA LEU A 310 4.95 9.41 -3.57
C LEU A 310 6.07 9.19 -4.60
N PHE A 311 5.71 8.93 -5.85
CA PHE A 311 6.67 8.68 -6.93
C PHE A 311 7.43 9.95 -7.35
N ILE A 312 6.76 11.09 -7.44
CA ILE A 312 7.38 12.39 -7.72
C ILE A 312 8.30 12.78 -6.58
N PHE A 313 7.84 12.67 -5.33
CA PHE A 313 8.65 12.96 -4.16
C PHE A 313 9.92 12.11 -4.13
N TYR A 314 9.81 10.82 -4.46
CA TYR A 314 10.96 9.93 -4.59
C TYR A 314 11.95 10.40 -5.68
N GLN A 315 11.45 10.77 -6.87
CA GLN A 315 12.30 11.26 -7.97
C GLN A 315 13.03 12.56 -7.64
N GLU A 316 12.35 13.51 -7.01
CA GLU A 316 12.93 14.78 -6.56
C GLU A 316 14.13 14.55 -5.64
N ARG A 317 14.03 13.58 -4.72
CA ARG A 317 15.14 13.24 -3.83
C ARG A 317 16.30 12.56 -4.56
N LEU A 318 16.00 11.68 -5.52
CA LEU A 318 17.04 11.06 -6.35
C LEU A 318 17.78 12.09 -7.21
N ALA A 319 17.06 13.04 -7.81
CA ALA A 319 17.64 14.12 -8.60
C ALA A 319 18.58 14.99 -7.73
N TYR A 320 18.12 15.38 -6.54
CA TYR A 320 18.91 16.15 -5.60
C TYR A 320 20.19 15.41 -5.14
N LEU A 321 20.10 14.11 -4.84
CA LEU A 321 21.26 13.30 -4.48
C LEU A 321 22.32 13.26 -5.59
N ARG A 322 21.91 13.19 -6.87
CA ARG A 322 22.84 13.23 -8.02
C ARG A 322 23.53 14.58 -8.13
N VAL A 323 22.80 15.69 -7.93
CA VAL A 323 23.39 17.04 -7.93
C VAL A 323 24.44 17.17 -6.83
N LEU A 324 24.14 16.72 -5.62
CA LEU A 324 25.10 16.72 -4.51
C LEU A 324 26.34 15.88 -4.83
N GLN A 325 26.17 14.66 -5.33
CA GLN A 325 27.30 13.79 -5.71
C GLN A 325 28.22 14.45 -6.74
N ASN A 326 27.64 15.09 -7.77
CA ASN A 326 28.40 15.79 -8.80
C ASN A 326 29.13 17.01 -8.22
N ALA A 327 28.50 17.77 -7.32
CA ALA A 327 29.13 18.91 -6.65
C ALA A 327 30.34 18.47 -5.80
N PHE A 328 30.19 17.40 -5.01
CA PHE A 328 31.29 16.85 -4.21
C PHE A 328 32.43 16.30 -5.09
N ALA A 329 32.11 15.62 -6.20
CA ALA A 329 33.11 15.12 -7.13
C ALA A 329 33.93 16.24 -7.79
N ARG A 330 33.27 17.35 -8.19
CA ARG A 330 33.95 18.55 -8.72
C ARG A 330 34.87 19.18 -7.68
N ASN A 331 34.39 19.36 -6.45
CA ASN A 331 35.20 19.93 -5.38
C ASN A 331 36.44 19.07 -5.05
N ALA A 332 36.31 17.74 -5.08
CA ALA A 332 37.44 16.84 -4.90
C ALA A 332 38.49 16.95 -6.03
N ALA A 333 38.06 17.17 -7.27
CA ALA A 333 38.96 17.40 -8.40
C ALA A 333 39.71 18.73 -8.30
N HIS A 334 39.09 19.79 -7.76
CA HIS A 334 39.75 21.09 -7.57
C HIS A 334 40.78 21.11 -6.42
N VAL A 335 40.69 20.22 -5.44
CA VAL A 335 41.66 20.13 -4.33
C VAL A 335 42.91 19.32 -4.71
N THR A 336 42.86 18.57 -5.82
CA THR A 336 43.95 17.69 -6.27
C THR A 336 44.83 18.28 -7.38
N HIS A 337 44.53 19.50 -7.82
CA HIS A 337 45.32 20.30 -8.77
C HIS A 337 45.86 21.57 -8.10
#